data_AF-B7XSZ5-F1
#
_entry.id   AF-B7XSZ5-F1
#
_cell.length_a   1.000
_cell.length_b   1.000
_cell.length_c   1.000
_cell.angle_alpha   90.00
_cell.angle_beta   90.00
_cell.angle_gamma   90.00
#
_symmetry.space_group_name_H-M   'P 1'
#
loop_
_entity.id
_entity.type
_entity.pdbx_description
1 polymer ?
#
loop_
_entity_poly.entity_id
_entity_poly.type
_entity_poly.pdbx_seq_one_letter_code
_entity_poly.pdbx_strand_id
1 'polypeptide(L)'
;MKKLTKETPYGIYLREAQKAINVNDYNSALKAYEKMIQNFDHNPNIVATGKYEIAFIYYTINKTEKAKKIFEELIKNKAEMPKWIKPLAKKILNKMENKNLKK
;
A
#
# COMPACT_ATOMS: atom_id res chain seq x y z
N MET A 1 -1.32 -2.27 24.23
CA MET A 1 -0.85 -1.73 22.93
C MET A 1 -1.25 -0.26 22.85
N LYS A 2 -0.30 0.67 22.64
CA LYS A 2 -0.64 2.10 22.42
C LYS A 2 -1.55 2.18 21.18
N LYS A 3 -2.73 2.80 21.31
CA LYS A 3 -3.68 2.96 20.20
C LYS A 3 -3.10 3.97 19.20
N LEU A 4 -3.05 3.61 17.92
CA LEU A 4 -2.67 4.51 16.84
C LEU A 4 -3.80 5.54 16.59
N THR A 5 -3.49 6.82 16.77
CA THR A 5 -4.43 7.95 16.65
C THR A 5 -3.96 8.97 15.62
N LYS A 6 -4.81 9.93 15.26
CA LYS A 6 -4.48 11.04 14.35
C LYS A 6 -3.28 11.90 14.79
N GLU A 7 -2.96 11.90 16.09
CA GLU A 7 -1.80 12.61 16.66
C GLU A 7 -0.51 11.78 16.57
N THR A 8 -0.63 10.48 16.28
CA THR A 8 0.53 9.62 16.09
C THR A 8 1.19 9.98 14.76
N PRO A 9 2.50 10.26 14.70
CA PRO A 9 3.18 10.54 13.44
C PRO A 9 3.03 9.37 12.45
N TYR A 10 2.78 9.66 11.17
CA TYR A 10 2.55 8.61 10.16
C TYR A 10 3.71 7.61 10.06
N GLY A 11 4.95 8.05 10.33
CA GLY A 11 6.13 7.18 10.37
C GLY A 11 6.05 6.05 11.41
N ILE A 12 5.25 6.20 12.46
CA ILE A 12 5.00 5.11 13.42
C ILE A 12 4.16 4.01 12.78
N TYR A 13 3.16 4.36 11.95
CA TYR A 13 2.35 3.39 11.22
C TYR A 13 3.22 2.59 10.25
N LEU A 14 4.12 3.28 9.53
CA LEU A 14 5.10 2.64 8.64
C LEU A 14 5.97 1.63 9.41
N ARG A 15 6.49 2.03 10.57
CA ARG A 15 7.33 1.16 11.41
C ARG A 15 6.57 -0.05 11.93
N GLU A 16 5.34 0.13 12.42
CA GLU A 16 4.51 -0.99 12.89
C GLU A 16 4.16 -1.95 11.75
N ALA A 17 3.80 -1.41 10.57
CA ALA A 17 3.55 -2.22 9.39
C ALA A 17 4.78 -3.01 8.96
N GLN A 18 5.96 -2.37 8.93
CA GLN A 18 7.22 -3.04 8.59
C GLN A 18 7.57 -4.14 9.58
N LYS A 19 7.39 -3.90 10.89
CA LYS A 19 7.60 -4.92 11.92
C LYS A 19 6.69 -6.12 11.70
N ALA A 20 5.43 -5.91 11.36
CA ALA A 20 4.48 -6.97 11.04
C ALA A 20 4.88 -7.74 9.77
N ILE A 21 5.31 -7.04 8.71
CA ILE A 21 5.83 -7.66 7.47
C ILE A 21 7.03 -8.57 7.77
N ASN A 22 7.97 -8.13 8.62
CA ASN A 22 9.17 -8.90 8.96
C ASN A 22 8.86 -10.26 9.61
N VAL A 23 7.67 -10.41 10.21
CA VAL A 23 7.20 -11.68 10.80
C VAL A 23 6.09 -12.33 9.97
N ASN A 24 5.92 -11.92 8.71
CA ASN A 24 4.87 -12.37 7.78
C ASN A 24 3.42 -12.14 8.29
N ASP A 25 3.23 -11.26 9.27
CA ASP A 25 1.89 -10.85 9.71
C ASP A 25 1.33 -9.76 8.79
N TYR A 26 0.99 -10.19 7.58
CA TYR A 26 0.42 -9.30 6.55
C TYR A 26 -0.92 -8.71 6.99
N ASN A 27 -1.70 -9.39 7.84
CA ASN A 27 -2.98 -8.86 8.33
C ASN A 27 -2.77 -7.66 9.26
N SER A 28 -1.82 -7.73 10.19
CA SER A 28 -1.49 -6.60 11.05
C SER A 28 -0.85 -5.45 10.27
N ALA A 29 -0.01 -5.76 9.26
CA ALA A 29 0.54 -4.75 8.36
C ALA A 29 -0.56 -4.00 7.60
N LEU A 30 -1.54 -4.72 7.03
CA LEU A 30 -2.69 -4.12 6.35
C LEU A 30 -3.49 -3.21 7.30
N LYS A 31 -3.80 -3.67 8.52
CA LYS A 31 -4.51 -2.87 9.52
C LYS A 31 -3.76 -1.58 9.88
N ALA A 32 -2.44 -1.63 9.98
CA ALA A 32 -1.63 -0.45 10.25
C ALA A 32 -1.73 0.58 9.10
N TYR A 33 -1.62 0.13 7.85
CA TYR A 33 -1.78 1.01 6.69
C TYR A 33 -3.21 1.53 6.52
N GLU A 34 -4.23 0.71 6.76
CA GLU A 34 -5.64 1.14 6.75
C GLU A 34 -5.88 2.23 7.79
N LYS A 35 -5.34 2.06 9.01
CA LYS A 35 -5.44 3.07 10.06
C LYS A 35 -4.68 4.35 9.70
N MET A 36 -3.54 4.23 9.04
CA MET A 36 -2.79 5.37 8.54
C MET A 36 -3.62 6.16 7.52
N ILE A 37 -4.19 5.49 6.53
CA ILE A 37 -5.05 6.12 5.51
C ILE A 37 -6.26 6.80 6.16
N GLN A 38 -6.90 6.15 7.15
CA GLN A 38 -8.03 6.72 7.87
C GLN A 38 -7.65 8.00 8.63
N ASN A 39 -6.50 8.00 9.30
CA ASN A 39 -6.09 9.11 10.17
C ASN A 39 -5.43 10.28 9.39
N PHE A 40 -4.99 10.02 8.15
CA PHE A 40 -4.32 11.00 7.28
C PHE A 40 -5.06 11.17 5.94
N ASP A 41 -6.37 10.98 5.92
CA ASP A 41 -7.23 11.08 4.73
C ASP A 41 -7.15 12.44 4.00
N HIS A 42 -6.89 13.51 4.76
CA HIS A 42 -6.64 14.88 4.28
C HIS A 42 -5.30 15.04 3.55
N ASN A 43 -4.36 14.09 3.67
CA ASN A 43 -3.05 14.17 3.05
C ASN A 43 -2.93 13.17 1.88
N PRO A 44 -3.09 13.63 0.62
CA PRO A 44 -3.12 12.73 -0.54
C PRO A 44 -1.78 11.99 -0.74
N ASN A 45 -0.65 12.59 -0.32
CA ASN A 45 0.64 11.92 -0.40
C ASN A 45 0.71 10.70 0.51
N ILE A 46 0.29 10.86 1.77
CA ILE A 46 0.28 9.76 2.76
C ILE A 46 -0.72 8.68 2.36
N VAL A 47 -1.92 9.09 1.91
CA VAL A 47 -2.95 8.14 1.43
C VAL A 47 -2.42 7.32 0.25
N ALA A 48 -1.76 7.96 -0.71
CA ALA A 48 -1.21 7.26 -1.87
C ALA A 48 -0.11 6.27 -1.46
N THR A 49 0.78 6.66 -0.52
CA THR A 49 1.80 5.75 0.04
C THR A 49 1.16 4.54 0.70
N GLY A 50 0.18 4.74 1.59
CA GLY A 50 -0.51 3.63 2.26
C GLY A 50 -1.20 2.68 1.28
N LYS A 51 -1.87 3.23 0.26
CA LYS A 51 -2.52 2.42 -0.79
C LYS A 51 -1.51 1.61 -1.61
N TYR A 52 -0.36 2.19 -1.93
CA TYR A 52 0.71 1.48 -2.63
C TYR A 52 1.21 0.29 -1.80
N GLU A 53 1.48 0.51 -0.51
CA GLU A 53 1.97 -0.55 0.39
C GLU A 53 0.95 -1.68 0.57
N ILE A 54 -0.33 -1.34 0.73
CA ILE A 54 -1.43 -2.32 0.75
C ILE A 54 -1.47 -3.15 -0.55
N ALA A 55 -1.38 -2.49 -1.70
CA ALA A 55 -1.35 -3.17 -2.99
C ALA A 55 -0.14 -4.10 -3.13
N PHE A 56 1.03 -3.67 -2.64
CA PHE A 56 2.25 -4.46 -2.64
C PHE A 56 2.13 -5.68 -1.71
N ILE A 57 1.55 -5.52 -0.51
CA ILE A 57 1.25 -6.66 0.36
C ILE A 57 0.33 -7.66 -0.34
N TYR A 58 -0.76 -7.18 -0.96
CA TYR A 58 -1.68 -8.06 -1.70
C TYR A 58 -0.98 -8.82 -2.83
N TYR A 59 -0.06 -8.16 -3.53
CA TYR A 59 0.78 -8.81 -4.54
C TYR A 59 1.66 -9.90 -3.93
N THR A 60 2.33 -9.63 -2.81
CA THR A 60 3.21 -10.58 -2.10
C THR A 60 2.46 -11.82 -1.63
N ILE A 61 1.22 -11.67 -1.16
CA ILE A 61 0.38 -12.80 -0.71
C ILE A 61 -0.47 -13.43 -1.82
N ASN A 62 -0.10 -13.24 -3.10
CA ASN A 62 -0.78 -13.76 -4.29
C ASN A 62 -2.27 -13.37 -4.44
N LYS A 63 -2.72 -12.31 -3.77
CA LYS A 63 -4.06 -11.73 -3.99
C LYS A 63 -4.00 -10.74 -5.17
N THR A 64 -3.63 -11.26 -6.34
CA THR A 64 -3.28 -10.48 -7.54
C THR A 64 -4.40 -9.54 -7.97
N GLU A 65 -5.66 -9.96 -7.98
CA GLU A 65 -6.79 -9.11 -8.39
C GLU A 65 -6.95 -7.88 -7.48
N LYS A 66 -6.78 -8.05 -6.17
CA LYS A 66 -6.83 -6.95 -5.21
C LYS A 66 -5.68 -5.97 -5.42
N ALA A 67 -4.47 -6.49 -5.61
CA ALA A 67 -3.30 -5.67 -5.88
C ALA A 67 -3.45 -4.88 -7.19
N LYS A 68 -3.88 -5.54 -8.26
CA LYS A 68 -4.11 -4.95 -9.59
C LYS A 68 -5.07 -3.77 -9.52
N LYS A 69 -6.24 -3.97 -8.90
CA LYS A 69 -7.25 -2.91 -8.75
C LYS A 69 -6.67 -1.65 -8.09
N ILE A 70 -5.95 -1.80 -6.98
CA ILE A 70 -5.41 -0.65 -6.24
C ILE A 70 -4.29 0.05 -7.05
N PHE A 71 -3.40 -0.71 -7.70
CA PHE A 71 -2.36 -0.11 -8.55
C PHE A 71 -2.95 0.68 -9.72
N GLU A 72 -4.00 0.16 -10.37
CA GLU A 72 -4.71 0.87 -11.45
C GLU A 72 -5.37 2.16 -10.94
N GLU A 73 -6.00 2.12 -9.77
CA GLU A 73 -6.57 3.31 -9.12
C GLU A 73 -5.49 4.37 -8.87
N LEU A 74 -4.32 3.99 -8.36
CA LEU A 74 -3.20 4.90 -8.13
C LEU A 74 -2.67 5.54 -9.41
N ILE A 75 -2.64 4.79 -10.52
CA ILE A 75 -2.18 5.31 -11.82
C ILE A 75 -3.19 6.30 -12.40
N LYS A 76 -4.49 5.97 -12.33
CA LYS A 76 -5.59 6.80 -12.87
C LYS A 76 -5.85 8.06 -12.03
N ASN A 77 -5.49 8.05 -10.74
CA ASN A 77 -5.70 9.18 -9.86
C ASN A 77 -4.90 10.42 -10.33
N LYS A 78 -5.61 11.56 -10.46
CA LYS A 78 -5.06 12.84 -10.91
C LYS A 78 -4.51 13.72 -9.77
N ALA A 79 -4.79 13.36 -8.51
CA ALA A 79 -4.27 14.07 -7.36
C ALA A 79 -2.74 14.00 -7.29
N GLU A 80 -2.15 15.02 -6.66
CA GLU A 80 -0.73 15.03 -6.35
C GLU A 80 -0.39 13.87 -5.40
N MET A 81 0.68 13.16 -5.73
CA MET A 81 1.18 12.03 -4.97
C MET A 81 2.71 11.93 -5.17
N PRO A 82 3.43 11.19 -4.32
CA PRO A 82 4.86 11.00 -4.50
C PRO A 82 5.21 10.50 -5.90
N LYS A 83 6.23 11.13 -6.52
CA LYS A 83 6.66 10.87 -7.91
C LYS A 83 6.99 9.41 -8.19
N TRP A 84 7.34 8.63 -7.16
CA TRP A 84 7.69 7.22 -7.26
C TRP A 84 6.49 6.28 -7.39
N ILE A 85 5.27 6.68 -7.00
CA ILE A 85 4.12 5.75 -6.90
C ILE A 85 3.69 5.23 -8.27
N LYS A 86 3.39 6.13 -9.21
CA LYS A 86 2.92 5.75 -10.55
C LYS A 86 3.90 4.87 -11.32
N PRO A 87 5.22 5.19 -11.41
CA PRO A 87 6.15 4.32 -12.12
C PRO A 87 6.32 2.95 -11.46
N LEU A 88 6.36 2.87 -10.13
CA LEU A 88 6.46 1.58 -9.44
C LEU A 88 5.18 0.74 -9.58
N ALA A 89 4.00 1.35 -9.44
CA ALA A 89 2.72 0.68 -9.67
C ALA A 89 2.64 0.07 -11.08
N LYS A 90 3.03 0.83 -12.12
CA LYS A 90 3.13 0.33 -13.50
C LYS A 90 4.08 -0.86 -13.62
N LYS A 91 5.28 -0.76 -13.02
CA LYS A 91 6.27 -1.84 -13.04
C LYS A 91 5.73 -3.13 -12.44
N ILE A 92 5.01 -3.05 -11.33
CA ILE A 92 4.41 -4.22 -10.67
C ILE A 92 3.27 -4.80 -11.51
N LEU A 93 2.39 -3.96 -12.08
CA LEU A 93 1.33 -4.43 -12.99
C LEU A 93 1.88 -5.19 -14.19
N ASN A 94 2.88 -4.64 -14.88
CA ASN A 94 3.53 -5.31 -16.01
C ASN A 94 4.12 -6.68 -15.59
N LYS A 95 4.68 -6.77 -14.38
CA LYS A 95 5.19 -8.04 -13.83
C LYS A 95 4.06 -9.05 -13.57
N MET A 96 2.89 -8.61 -13.14
CA MET A 96 1.72 -9.48 -12.96
C MET A 96 1.22 -10.02 -14.30
N GLU A 97 1.12 -9.17 -15.32
CA GLU A 97 0.66 -9.55 -16.66
C GLU A 97 1.61 -10.55 -17.32
N ASN A 98 2.92 -10.29 -17.27
CA ASN A 98 3.94 -11.19 -17.81
C ASN A 98 3.99 -12.55 -17.11
N LYS A 99 3.58 -12.63 -15.85
CA LYS A 99 3.46 -13.91 -15.11
C LYS A 99 2.25 -14.72 -15.56
N ASN A 100 1.18 -14.06 -16.00
CA ASN A 100 -0.04 -14.71 -16.49
C ASN A 100 0.11 -15.23 -17.92
N LEU A 101 0.95 -14.62 -18.75
CA LEU A 101 1.23 -15.06 -20.13
C LEU A 101 2.13 -16.31 -20.24
N LYS A 102 2.73 -16.76 -19.12
CA LYS A 102 3.64 -17.92 -19.08
C LYS A 102 3.00 -19.20 -18.52
N LYS A 103 1.68 -19.20 -18.35
CA LYS A 103 0.87 -20.37 -17.94
C LYS A 103 0.05 -20.85 -19.11
#